data_AF-A0A7V9D7Z5-F1
#
_entry.id   AF-A0A7V9D7Z5-F1
#
_cell.length_a   1.000
_cell.length_b   1.000
_cell.length_c   1.000
_cell.angle_alpha   90.00
_cell.angle_beta   90.00
_cell.angle_gamma   90.00
#
_symmetry.space_group_name_H-M   'P 1'
#
loop_
_entity.id
_entity.type
_entity.pdbx_description
1 polymer ?
#
loop_
_entity_poly.entity_id
_entity_poly.type
_entity_poly.pdbx_seq_one_letter_code
_entity_poly.pdbx_strand_id
1 'polypeptide(L)'
;MKAEIYDRNYVGSAEWTAPGAVRLELADETRRSWFERYFQTEDSFLTGLLGSEEIAAERRDSSQEAFSRALFNLAAYSYRVRGGGRP
;
A
#
# COMPACT_ATOMS: atom_id res chain seq x y z
N MET A 1 -4.73 -6.70 7.96
CA MET A 1 -5.43 -5.43 7.57
C MET A 1 -5.81 -5.55 6.11
N LYS A 2 -7.08 -5.37 5.74
CA LYS A 2 -7.56 -5.52 4.35
C LYS A 2 -8.08 -4.20 3.78
N ALA A 3 -7.82 -3.97 2.51
CA ALA A 3 -8.27 -2.79 1.80
C ALA A 3 -8.75 -3.14 0.39
N GLU A 4 -9.88 -2.56 0.01
CA GLU A 4 -10.44 -2.66 -1.34
C GLU A 4 -9.88 -1.53 -2.21
N ILE A 5 -9.54 -1.84 -3.46
CA ILE A 5 -8.89 -0.94 -4.41
C ILE A 5 -9.84 -0.68 -5.58
N TYR A 6 -9.95 0.59 -5.96
CA TYR A 6 -10.83 1.07 -7.02
C TYR A 6 -10.10 1.98 -8.00
N ASP A 7 -10.38 1.83 -9.29
CA ASP A 7 -9.94 2.69 -10.41
C ASP A 7 -11.19 3.03 -11.22
N ARG A 8 -12.03 3.92 -10.67
CA ARG A 8 -13.45 4.16 -11.03
C ARG A 8 -14.39 2.97 -10.79
N ASN A 9 -13.94 1.75 -11.06
CA ASN A 9 -14.61 0.48 -10.75
C ASN A 9 -13.79 -0.30 -9.71
N TYR A 10 -14.40 -1.32 -9.10
CA TYR A 10 -13.69 -2.25 -8.22
C TYR A 10 -12.61 -2.99 -9.00
N VAL A 11 -11.38 -2.97 -8.47
CA VAL A 11 -10.21 -3.63 -9.07
C VAL A 11 -9.90 -4.92 -8.34
N GLY A 12 -10.01 -4.92 -7.02
CA GLY A 12 -9.66 -6.04 -6.16
C GLY A 12 -9.36 -5.59 -4.74
N SER A 13 -8.62 -6.41 -3.99
CA SER A 13 -8.22 -6.08 -2.62
C SER A 13 -6.78 -6.45 -2.32
N ALA A 14 -6.16 -5.68 -1.43
CA ALA A 14 -4.87 -5.97 -0.83
C ALA A 14 -5.04 -6.22 0.67
N GLU A 15 -4.41 -7.28 1.17
CA GLU A 15 -4.44 -7.65 2.57
C GLU A 15 -3.02 -7.83 3.09
N TRP A 16 -2.66 -7.06 4.11
CA TRP A 16 -1.45 -7.29 4.86
C TRP A 16 -1.62 -8.50 5.78
N THR A 17 -0.73 -9.48 5.63
CA THR A 17 -0.74 -10.73 6.41
C THR A 17 0.45 -10.84 7.37
N ALA A 18 1.65 -10.42 6.95
CA ALA A 18 2.87 -10.45 7.74
C ALA A 18 3.94 -9.52 7.12
N PRO A 19 5.04 -9.20 7.83
CA PRO A 19 6.19 -8.52 7.24
C PRO A 19 6.67 -9.21 5.96
N GLY A 20 6.79 -8.50 4.85
CA GLY A 20 7.16 -9.07 3.56
C GLY A 20 6.02 -9.75 2.80
N ALA A 21 4.82 -9.83 3.37
CA ALA A 21 3.72 -10.61 2.83
C ALA A 21 2.42 -9.78 2.73
N VAL A 22 2.08 -9.43 1.49
CA VAL A 22 0.80 -8.80 1.11
C VAL A 22 0.08 -9.75 0.16
N ARG A 23 -1.12 -10.18 0.56
CA ARG A 23 -2.02 -10.96 -0.28
C ARG A 23 -2.79 -10.03 -1.20
N LEU A 24 -2.70 -10.27 -2.51
CA LEU A 24 -3.40 -9.51 -3.53
C LEU A 24 -4.48 -10.37 -4.20
N GLU A 25 -5.71 -9.89 -4.16
CA GLU A 25 -6.87 -10.52 -4.79
C GLU A 25 -7.38 -9.58 -5.90
N LEU A 26 -6.75 -9.66 -7.07
CA LEU A 26 -7.01 -8.84 -8.25
C LEU A 26 -7.33 -9.79 -9.42
N ALA A 27 -8.37 -9.47 -10.20
CA ALA A 27 -8.77 -10.31 -11.34
C ALA A 27 -7.86 -10.13 -12.56
N ASP A 28 -7.23 -8.97 -12.70
CA ASP A 28 -6.35 -8.63 -13.82
C ASP A 28 -4.89 -8.92 -13.47
N GLU A 29 -4.25 -9.80 -14.25
CA GLU A 29 -2.88 -10.26 -14.01
C GLU A 29 -1.84 -9.13 -14.16
N THR A 30 -2.06 -8.21 -15.12
CA THR A 30 -1.15 -7.08 -15.36
C THR A 30 -1.14 -6.14 -14.16
N ARG A 31 -2.32 -5.81 -13.64
CA ARG A 31 -2.48 -5.00 -12.42
C ARG A 31 -1.91 -5.73 -11.22
N ARG A 32 -2.14 -7.04 -11.09
CA ARG A 32 -1.54 -7.85 -10.02
C ARG A 32 -0.02 -7.72 -9.99
N SER A 33 0.66 -7.94 -11.12
CA SER A 33 2.12 -7.81 -11.17
C SER A 33 2.60 -6.40 -10.85
N TRP A 34 1.85 -5.38 -11.25
CA TRP A 34 2.16 -3.99 -10.86
C TRP A 34 2.07 -3.79 -9.34
N PHE A 35 0.98 -4.26 -8.71
CA PHE A 35 0.80 -4.16 -7.25
C PHE A 35 1.85 -4.98 -6.48
N GLU A 36 2.21 -6.17 -6.97
CA GLU A 36 3.28 -6.99 -6.37
C GLU A 36 4.60 -6.21 -6.34
N ARG A 37 5.00 -5.62 -7.47
CA ARG A 37 6.21 -4.79 -7.50
C ARG A 37 6.08 -3.54 -6.65
N TYR A 38 4.91 -2.90 -6.64
CA TYR A 38 4.66 -1.70 -5.86
C TYR A 38 4.93 -1.93 -4.36
N PHE A 39 4.37 -3.01 -3.79
CA PHE A 39 4.55 -3.33 -2.37
C PHE A 39 5.97 -3.82 -2.03
N GLN A 40 6.65 -4.50 -2.97
CA GLN A 40 8.03 -4.96 -2.79
C GLN A 40 9.07 -3.84 -2.93
N THR A 41 8.69 -2.70 -3.48
CA THR A 41 9.60 -1.58 -3.69
C THR A 41 9.74 -0.75 -2.41
N GLU A 42 10.93 -0.21 -2.19
CA GLU A 42 11.22 0.72 -1.10
C GLU A 42 10.45 2.04 -1.27
N ASP A 43 10.01 2.60 -0.15
CA ASP A 43 9.32 3.86 -0.04
C ASP A 43 10.12 4.78 0.86
N SER A 44 10.54 5.92 0.32
CA SER A 44 11.18 6.97 1.10
C SER A 44 10.13 7.98 1.55
N PHE A 45 10.17 8.35 2.81
CA PHE A 45 9.20 9.25 3.44
C PHE A 45 9.89 10.16 4.44
N LEU A 46 9.34 11.36 4.62
CA LEU A 46 9.76 12.29 5.65
C LEU A 46 9.25 11.80 7.01
N THR A 47 10.16 11.72 7.96
CA THR A 47 9.87 11.48 9.38
C THR A 47 10.49 12.62 10.21
N GLY A 48 10.26 12.62 11.52
CA GLY A 48 10.77 13.64 12.43
C GLY A 48 9.80 14.79 12.67
N LEU A 49 10.25 15.77 13.46
CA LEU A 49 9.48 16.96 13.81
C LEU A 49 9.70 18.06 12.77
N LEU A 50 8.73 18.97 12.64
CA LEU A 50 8.88 20.17 11.81
C LEU A 50 10.12 20.96 12.25
N GLY A 51 11.06 21.18 11.32
CA GLY A 51 12.35 21.82 11.57
C GLY A 51 13.50 20.84 11.88
N SER A 52 13.22 19.54 11.97
CA SER A 52 14.17 18.44 12.18
C SER A 52 13.73 17.20 11.39
N GLU A 53 13.32 17.39 10.13
CA GLU A 53 12.88 16.29 9.29
C GLU A 53 14.05 15.38 8.85
N GLU A 54 13.79 14.08 8.84
CA GLU A 54 14.71 13.04 8.39
C GLU A 54 14.08 12.24 7.25
N ILE A 55 14.91 11.76 6.31
CA ILE A 55 14.45 10.84 5.28
C ILE A 55 14.60 9.41 5.81
N ALA A 56 13.47 8.74 6.02
CA ALA A 56 13.45 7.32 6.28
C ALA A 56 13.12 6.56 4.98
N ALA A 57 13.59 5.32 4.89
CA ALA A 57 13.28 4.42 3.79
C ALA A 57 12.95 3.03 4.33
N GLU A 58 11.82 2.47 3.90
CA GLU A 58 11.42 1.11 4.24
C GLU A 58 10.62 0.48 3.08
N ARG A 59 10.57 -0.85 2.99
CA ARG A 59 9.69 -1.48 2.00
C ARG A 59 8.24 -1.32 2.41
N ARG A 60 7.37 -1.12 1.41
CA ARG A 60 5.93 -0.95 1.61
C ARG A 60 5.25 -2.19 2.23
N ASP A 61 5.88 -3.36 2.14
CA ASP A 61 5.43 -4.59 2.79
C ASP A 61 6.13 -4.91 4.13
N SER A 62 7.11 -4.11 4.57
CA SER A 62 7.92 -4.42 5.76
C SER A 62 7.12 -4.43 7.06
N SER A 63 6.12 -3.55 7.17
CA SER A 63 5.32 -3.35 8.38
C SER A 63 3.88 -3.01 8.03
N GLN A 64 2.97 -3.19 8.99
CA GLN A 64 1.57 -2.78 8.80
C GLN A 64 1.44 -1.25 8.57
N GLU A 65 2.29 -0.45 9.23
CA GLU A 65 2.35 1.00 9.03
C GLU A 65 2.85 1.37 7.63
N ALA A 66 3.91 0.72 7.15
CA ALA A 66 4.42 0.86 5.77
C ALA A 66 3.34 0.52 4.75
N PHE A 67 2.60 -0.57 4.99
CA PHE A 67 1.50 -1.00 4.14
C PHE A 67 0.36 0.03 4.14
N SER A 68 0.01 0.57 5.31
CA SER A 68 -1.00 1.63 5.42
C SER A 68 -0.57 2.88 4.62
N ARG A 69 0.67 3.35 4.80
CA ARG A 69 1.22 4.49 4.03
C ARG A 69 1.21 4.22 2.53
N ALA A 70 1.61 3.02 2.12
CA ALA A 70 1.56 2.59 0.73
C ALA A 70 0.13 2.65 0.17
N LEU A 71 -0.86 2.16 0.91
CA LEU A 71 -2.26 2.28 0.50
C LEU A 71 -2.71 3.74 0.34
N PHE A 72 -2.30 4.64 1.22
CA PHE A 72 -2.59 6.07 1.05
C PHE A 72 -1.91 6.65 -0.20
N ASN A 73 -0.68 6.24 -0.48
CA ASN A 73 0.09 6.69 -1.64
C ASN A 73 -0.46 6.17 -2.98
N LEU A 74 -1.36 5.17 -2.98
CA LEU A 74 -2.06 4.72 -4.19
C LEU A 74 -2.91 5.83 -4.84
N ALA A 75 -3.32 6.85 -4.08
CA ALA A 75 -4.01 8.02 -4.61
C ALA A 75 -3.19 8.76 -5.69
N ALA A 76 -1.86 8.76 -5.60
CA ALA A 76 -0.97 9.35 -6.61
C ALA A 76 -1.05 8.63 -7.96
N TYR A 77 -1.51 7.37 -7.98
CA TYR A 77 -1.68 6.54 -9.17
C TYR A 77 -3.15 6.47 -9.61
N SER A 78 -3.99 7.41 -9.17
CA SER A 78 -5.44 7.45 -9.44
C SER A 78 -6.26 6.31 -8.84
N TYR A 79 -5.68 5.48 -7.98
CA TYR A 79 -6.41 4.46 -7.24
C TYR A 79 -7.06 5.06 -5.99
N ARG A 80 -8.28 4.61 -5.68
CA ARG A 80 -8.95 4.88 -4.42
C ARG A 80 -8.93 3.62 -3.58
N VAL A 81 -8.70 3.79 -2.29
CA VAL A 81 -8.66 2.68 -1.34
C VAL A 81 -9.77 2.85 -0.32
N ARG A 82 -10.47 1.77 -0.01
CA ARG A 82 -11.42 1.71 1.11
C ARG A 82 -10.90 0.74 2.15
N GLY A 83 -10.69 1.24 3.36
CA GLY A 83 -10.32 0.38 4.49
C GLY A 83 -11.47 -0.58 4.80
N GLY A 84 -11.20 -1.88 4.68
CA GLY A 84 -12.10 -2.94 5.11
C GLY A 84 -11.99 -3.13 6.61
N GLY A 85 -12.57 -2.22 7.38
CA GLY A 85 -12.70 -2.35 8.82
C GLY A 85 -14.15 -2.60 9.19
N ARG A 86 -14.48 -3.80 9.71
CA ARG A 86 -15.42 -3.82 10.83
C ARG A 86 -14.58 -3.56 12.09
N PRO A 87 -15.04 -2.69 13.00
CA PRO A 87 -14.39 -2.45 14.29
C PRO A 87 -14.29 -3.73 15.12
#